data_AF-A0A411HLK2-F1
#
_entry.id   AF-A0A411HLK2-F1
#
_cell.length_a   1.000
_cell.length_b   1.000
_cell.length_c   1.000
_cell.angle_alpha   90.00
_cell.angle_beta   90.00
_cell.angle_gamma   90.00
#
_symmetry.space_group_name_H-M   'P 1'
#
loop_
_entity.id
_entity.type
_entity.pdbx_description
1 polymer ?
#
loop_
_entity_poly.entity_id
_entity_poly.type
_entity_poly.pdbx_seq_one_letter_code
_entity_poly.pdbx_strand_id
1 'polypeptide(L)'
;MSAQPTPPPLAIIPFWNRLREITLYPAHMGSMITIVILSICQLVVFLPGILLPLILALLVTVAIYKYAFECLRATANGNMEPPEIGMSAGASLGWKQIWLMLILIFVAALGVRLLHPVLSIALIVFIGFSLPGATMTLAMDESLGSALNPAKWISICTRIGWSYLALVFLCLVIFLSEAYAATIVQKFLPRFVATVGVAFVSNYAVVAMYHLMGYMIYQYHDAVGFEPAAPQLARLKARPDPDQELLDQVGALVREGKLEAATEMLRVHLRSRGGTDSVHTQYRKLLRLTDDKTESLRHGQEYLNILLAQDKDRVALDLLRDCQTLDPTFAPSDAEQITRLAHKAAQLGQPQVALRLLSGFHKRFARSSDTPRNYLLVANLLHERMSEDAKACGVLQYLKTTYPGHALMPEIDAQLAVIQRIMAAAGAAKVATQPVKTSAP
;
A
#
# COMPACT_ATOMS: atom_id res chain seq x y z
N MET A 1 -35.18 -16.19 22.86
CA MET A 1 -34.15 -15.24 22.40
C MET A 1 -32.86 -15.57 23.12
N SER A 2 -32.14 -16.57 22.64
CA SER A 2 -30.80 -16.92 23.11
C SER A 2 -29.81 -16.02 22.39
N ALA A 3 -29.26 -15.03 23.10
CA ALA A 3 -28.15 -14.23 22.61
C ALA A 3 -26.98 -15.18 22.33
N GLN A 4 -26.68 -15.43 21.06
CA GLN A 4 -25.46 -16.15 20.71
C GLN A 4 -24.26 -15.27 21.08
N PRO A 5 -23.20 -15.86 21.66
CA PRO A 5 -22.02 -15.12 22.06
C PRO A 5 -21.39 -14.48 20.82
N THR A 6 -21.16 -13.17 20.89
CA THR A 6 -20.33 -12.44 19.92
C THR A 6 -19.03 -13.21 19.71
N PRO A 7 -18.66 -13.58 18.47
CA PRO A 7 -17.35 -14.16 18.22
C PRO A 7 -16.29 -13.15 18.67
N PRO A 8 -15.23 -13.58 19.36
CA PRO A 8 -14.22 -12.67 19.85
C PRO A 8 -13.61 -11.91 18.66
N PRO A 9 -13.28 -10.61 18.82
CA PRO A 9 -12.48 -9.92 17.82
C PRO A 9 -11.24 -10.79 17.54
N LEU A 10 -10.81 -10.90 16.27
CA LEU A 10 -9.56 -11.59 15.93
C LEU A 10 -8.42 -10.91 16.69
N ALA A 11 -8.12 -11.45 17.87
CA ALA A 11 -7.32 -10.80 18.87
C ALA A 11 -5.88 -10.72 18.35
N ILE A 12 -5.24 -9.55 18.54
CA ILE A 12 -3.81 -9.48 18.29
C ILE A 12 -3.14 -10.48 19.22
N ILE A 13 -2.55 -11.50 18.61
CA ILE A 13 -1.98 -12.63 19.33
C ILE A 13 -0.78 -12.11 20.14
N PRO A 14 -0.61 -12.50 21.40
CA PRO A 14 0.56 -12.10 22.13
C PRO A 14 1.86 -12.59 21.49
N PHE A 15 2.93 -11.79 21.52
CA PHE A 15 4.19 -12.12 20.84
C PHE A 15 4.79 -13.47 21.27
N TRP A 16 4.58 -13.90 22.52
CA TRP A 16 5.05 -15.20 23.02
C TRP A 16 4.37 -16.41 22.35
N ASN A 17 3.17 -16.21 21.80
CA ASN A 17 2.49 -17.21 20.98
C ASN A 17 2.89 -17.12 19.48
N ARG A 18 3.72 -16.13 19.11
CA ARG A 18 4.24 -15.94 17.74
C ARG A 18 5.77 -16.04 17.64
N LEU A 19 6.43 -16.63 18.63
CA LEU A 19 7.90 -16.72 18.66
C LEU A 19 8.47 -17.45 17.44
N ARG A 20 7.76 -18.47 16.95
CA ARG A 20 8.16 -19.19 15.75
C ARG A 20 8.12 -18.29 14.51
N GLU A 21 7.04 -17.54 14.33
CA GLU A 21 6.89 -16.61 13.23
C GLU A 21 7.92 -15.48 13.31
N ILE A 22 8.16 -14.93 14.51
CA ILE A 22 9.15 -13.88 14.73
C ILE A 22 10.57 -14.37 14.41
N THR A 23 10.90 -15.58 14.84
CA THR A 23 12.21 -16.18 14.55
C THR A 23 12.36 -16.60 13.10
N LEU A 24 11.27 -16.97 12.40
CA LEU A 24 11.29 -17.28 10.96
C LEU A 24 11.12 -16.05 10.06
N TYR A 25 10.81 -14.88 10.62
CA TYR A 25 10.64 -13.65 9.84
C TYR A 25 11.83 -13.36 8.92
N PRO A 26 13.10 -13.40 9.39
CA PRO A 26 14.24 -13.14 8.51
C PRO A 26 14.42 -14.17 7.39
N ALA A 27 13.80 -15.36 7.52
CA ALA A 27 13.86 -16.42 6.52
C ALA A 27 12.92 -16.21 5.32
N HIS A 28 12.03 -15.21 5.35
CA HIS A 28 11.24 -14.82 4.20
C HIS A 28 12.13 -14.30 3.07
N MET A 29 11.73 -14.51 1.81
CA MET A 29 12.55 -14.19 0.65
C MET A 29 13.03 -12.74 0.61
N GLY A 30 12.17 -11.77 0.95
CA GLY A 30 12.53 -10.34 0.96
C GLY A 30 13.69 -10.00 1.90
N SER A 31 13.70 -10.56 3.11
CA SER A 31 14.79 -10.37 4.08
C SER A 31 15.99 -11.27 3.85
N MET A 32 15.75 -12.51 3.43
CA MET A 32 16.81 -13.50 3.26
C MET A 32 17.83 -13.07 2.21
N ILE A 33 17.37 -12.52 1.08
CA ILE A 33 18.25 -12.01 0.02
C ILE A 33 19.15 -10.90 0.57
N THR A 34 18.57 -9.92 1.28
CA THR A 34 19.33 -8.82 1.91
C THR A 34 20.37 -9.36 2.90
N ILE A 35 19.97 -10.29 3.76
CA ILE A 35 20.86 -10.92 4.74
C ILE A 35 22.02 -11.62 4.05
N VAL A 36 21.76 -12.46 3.04
CA VAL A 36 22.81 -13.19 2.31
C VAL A 36 23.76 -12.24 1.61
N ILE A 37 23.25 -11.26 0.86
CA ILE A 37 24.08 -10.28 0.14
C ILE A 37 24.97 -9.52 1.10
N LEU A 38 24.43 -8.94 2.17
CA LEU A 38 25.22 -8.17 3.14
C LEU A 38 26.22 -9.04 3.89
N SER A 39 25.90 -10.32 4.13
CA SER A 39 26.83 -11.26 4.76
C SER A 39 28.02 -11.59 3.86
N ILE A 40 27.79 -11.74 2.55
CA ILE A 40 28.86 -11.92 1.56
C ILE A 40 29.67 -10.62 1.43
N CYS A 41 29.02 -9.45 1.42
CA CYS A 41 29.71 -8.16 1.40
C CYS A 41 30.62 -7.97 2.61
N GLN A 42 30.41 -8.68 3.73
CA GLN A 42 31.33 -8.65 4.87
C GLN A 42 32.74 -9.17 4.53
N LEU A 43 32.93 -9.86 3.41
CA LEU A 43 34.26 -10.27 2.94
C LEU A 43 35.18 -9.11 2.57
N VAL A 44 34.67 -7.87 2.49
CA VAL A 44 35.49 -6.66 2.34
C VAL A 44 36.56 -6.52 3.42
N VAL A 45 36.42 -7.20 4.58
CA VAL A 45 37.47 -7.20 5.62
C VAL A 45 38.80 -7.81 5.17
N PHE A 46 38.80 -8.61 4.10
CA PHE A 46 40.00 -9.25 3.54
C PHE A 46 40.71 -8.40 2.48
N LEU A 47 40.18 -7.24 2.12
CA LEU A 47 40.84 -6.30 1.21
C LEU A 47 42.15 -5.78 1.83
N PRO A 48 43.18 -5.47 1.01
CA PRO A 48 44.44 -4.95 1.50
C PRO A 48 44.30 -3.57 2.15
N GLY A 49 45.08 -3.31 3.19
CA GLY A 49 45.05 -2.07 3.98
C GLY A 49 44.15 -2.16 5.22
N ILE A 50 43.98 -1.04 5.92
CA ILE A 50 43.19 -0.97 7.16
C ILE A 50 41.96 -0.07 7.00
N LEU A 51 42.16 1.13 6.44
CA LEU A 51 41.11 2.15 6.36
C LEU A 51 39.96 1.77 5.42
N LEU A 52 40.28 1.31 4.20
CA LEU A 52 39.25 0.96 3.21
C LEU A 52 38.37 -0.23 3.65
N PRO A 53 38.93 -1.38 4.09
CA PRO A 53 38.13 -2.49 4.63
C PRO A 53 37.23 -2.07 5.80
N LEU A 54 37.75 -1.24 6.71
CA LEU A 54 37.01 -0.74 7.87
C LEU A 54 35.81 0.11 7.45
N ILE A 55 36.00 1.06 6.52
CA ILE A 55 34.92 1.93 6.03
C ILE A 55 33.86 1.08 5.32
N LEU A 56 34.26 0.14 4.46
CA LEU A 56 33.32 -0.73 3.75
C LEU A 56 32.55 -1.64 4.72
N ALA A 57 33.21 -2.24 5.71
CA ALA A 57 32.56 -3.05 6.73
C ALA A 57 31.57 -2.24 7.59
N LEU A 58 31.90 -0.98 7.88
CA LEU A 58 30.99 -0.06 8.57
C LEU A 58 29.78 0.27 7.69
N LEU A 59 29.96 0.51 6.39
CA LEU A 59 28.86 0.76 5.46
C LEU A 59 27.92 -0.45 5.35
N VAL A 60 28.46 -1.67 5.30
CA VAL A 60 27.65 -2.91 5.32
C VAL A 60 26.87 -3.02 6.63
N THR A 61 27.51 -2.75 7.77
CA THR A 61 26.85 -2.69 9.08
C THR A 61 25.71 -1.65 9.09
N VAL A 62 25.98 -0.44 8.60
CA VAL A 62 24.96 0.61 8.50
C VAL A 62 23.79 0.16 7.61
N ALA A 63 24.06 -0.51 6.50
CA ALA A 63 23.03 -1.01 5.59
C ALA A 63 22.09 -2.01 6.28
N ILE A 64 22.61 -2.98 7.04
CA ILE A 64 21.75 -3.96 7.74
C ILE A 64 20.90 -3.29 8.83
N TYR A 65 21.45 -2.35 9.60
CA TYR A 65 20.69 -1.64 10.63
C TYR A 65 19.61 -0.73 10.04
N LYS A 66 19.87 -0.09 8.90
CA LYS A 66 18.86 0.67 8.17
C LYS A 66 17.72 -0.24 7.69
N TYR A 67 18.07 -1.38 7.08
CA TYR A 67 17.09 -2.36 6.62
C TYR A 67 16.26 -2.96 7.77
N ALA A 68 16.91 -3.31 8.88
CA ALA A 68 16.23 -3.83 10.06
C ALA A 68 15.27 -2.78 10.67
N PHE A 69 15.65 -1.50 10.69
CA PHE A 69 14.77 -0.43 11.12
C PHE A 69 13.56 -0.23 10.19
N GLU A 70 13.71 -0.44 8.88
CA GLU A 70 12.57 -0.48 7.95
C GLU A 70 11.64 -1.67 8.22
N CYS A 71 12.20 -2.86 8.50
CA CYS A 71 11.41 -4.02 8.93
C CYS A 71 10.60 -3.72 10.19
N LEU A 72 11.24 -3.11 11.20
CA LEU A 72 10.56 -2.69 12.43
C LEU A 72 9.38 -1.77 12.13
N ARG A 73 9.57 -0.74 11.31
CA ARG A 73 8.49 0.21 10.96
C ARG A 73 7.39 -0.45 10.16
N ALA A 74 7.72 -1.32 9.21
CA ALA A 74 6.75 -2.08 8.45
C ALA A 74 5.88 -2.93 9.39
N THR A 75 6.51 -3.65 10.31
CA THR A 75 5.81 -4.49 11.30
C THR A 75 4.99 -3.68 12.30
N ALA A 76 5.53 -2.55 12.80
CA ALA A 76 4.80 -1.64 13.67
C ALA A 76 3.52 -1.13 13.02
N ASN A 77 3.57 -0.86 11.71
CA ASN A 77 2.42 -0.45 10.92
C ASN A 77 1.46 -1.59 10.58
N GLY A 78 1.77 -2.84 10.91
CA GLY A 78 0.92 -4.01 10.69
C GLY A 78 1.30 -4.87 9.48
N ASN A 79 2.39 -4.55 8.78
CA ASN A 79 2.91 -5.39 7.69
C ASN A 79 3.82 -6.49 8.28
N MET A 80 3.32 -7.72 8.28
CA MET A 80 4.03 -8.88 8.87
C MET A 80 5.04 -9.53 7.90
N GLU A 81 5.18 -8.99 6.69
CA GLU A 81 6.13 -9.43 5.67
C GLU A 81 7.26 -8.39 5.51
N PRO A 82 8.50 -8.82 5.23
CA PRO A 82 9.61 -7.92 5.04
C PRO A 82 9.46 -7.05 3.78
N PRO A 83 9.86 -5.77 3.84
CA PRO A 83 9.82 -4.88 2.68
C PRO A 83 10.79 -5.35 1.60
N GLU A 84 10.42 -5.18 0.32
CA GLU A 84 11.29 -5.45 -0.81
C GLU A 84 12.40 -4.39 -0.95
N ILE A 85 13.58 -4.84 -1.37
CA ILE A 85 14.76 -4.00 -1.60
C ILE A 85 14.43 -2.95 -2.67
N GLY A 86 14.48 -1.66 -2.32
CA GLY A 86 14.30 -0.54 -3.27
C GLY A 86 13.01 0.27 -3.11
N MET A 87 12.07 -0.15 -2.27
CA MET A 87 10.88 0.66 -1.90
C MET A 87 11.16 1.59 -0.70
N SER A 88 12.25 2.34 -0.72
CA SER A 88 12.64 3.18 0.43
C SER A 88 12.06 4.60 0.32
N ALA A 89 10.89 4.83 0.93
CA ALA A 89 10.38 6.19 1.23
C ALA A 89 11.08 6.83 2.45
N GLY A 90 11.92 6.09 3.18
CA GLY A 90 12.44 6.45 4.52
C GLY A 90 13.95 6.65 4.65
N ALA A 91 14.68 6.94 3.56
CA ALA A 91 16.15 6.99 3.56
C ALA A 91 16.76 7.88 4.67
N SER A 92 16.06 8.95 5.08
CA SER A 92 16.46 9.87 6.15
C SER A 92 16.30 9.31 7.57
N LEU A 93 15.35 8.40 7.78
CA LEU A 93 15.03 7.86 9.09
C LEU A 93 15.98 6.73 9.52
N GLY A 94 16.45 5.93 8.55
CA GLY A 94 17.50 4.94 8.81
C GLY A 94 18.79 5.59 9.36
N TRP A 95 19.13 6.80 8.92
CA TRP A 95 20.27 7.55 9.47
C TRP A 95 20.08 7.96 10.92
N LYS A 96 18.84 8.26 11.33
CA LYS A 96 18.53 8.55 12.74
C LYS A 96 18.79 7.33 13.62
N GLN A 97 18.50 6.11 13.16
CA GLN A 97 18.81 4.90 13.93
C GLN A 97 20.33 4.75 14.15
N ILE A 98 21.13 5.05 13.12
CA ILE A 98 22.60 5.00 13.23
C ILE A 98 23.08 6.04 14.25
N TRP A 99 22.59 7.28 14.17
CA TRP A 99 22.95 8.32 15.13
C TRP A 99 22.55 7.97 16.57
N LEU A 100 21.35 7.40 16.77
CA LEU A 100 20.91 6.92 18.08
C LEU A 100 21.90 5.90 18.65
N MET A 101 22.28 4.88 17.88
CA MET A 101 23.26 3.88 18.33
C MET A 101 24.63 4.50 18.62
N LEU A 102 25.14 5.36 17.73
CA LEU A 102 26.44 6.02 17.93
C LEU A 102 26.46 6.86 19.20
N ILE A 103 25.38 7.61 19.48
CA ILE A 103 25.27 8.42 20.69
C ILE A 103 25.23 7.53 21.93
N LEU A 104 24.43 6.46 21.94
CA LEU A 104 24.36 5.54 23.08
C LEU A 104 25.68 4.81 23.34
N ILE A 105 26.37 4.38 22.28
CA ILE A 105 27.71 3.78 22.38
C ILE A 105 28.71 4.81 22.93
N PHE A 106 28.68 6.05 22.43
CA PHE A 106 29.54 7.11 22.91
C PHE A 106 29.31 7.43 24.39
N VAL A 107 28.04 7.54 24.83
CA VAL A 107 27.69 7.74 26.24
C VAL A 107 28.15 6.58 27.10
N ALA A 108 27.98 5.33 26.65
CA ALA A 108 28.46 4.16 27.37
C ALA A 108 29.99 4.17 27.51
N ALA A 109 30.72 4.44 26.42
CA ALA A 109 32.18 4.53 26.41
C ALA A 109 32.71 5.65 27.32
N LEU A 110 32.06 6.83 27.27
CA LEU A 110 32.38 7.95 28.13
C LEU A 110 32.13 7.61 29.61
N GLY A 111 31.02 6.95 29.91
CA GLY A 111 30.70 6.47 31.25
C GLY A 111 31.74 5.50 31.79
N VAL A 112 32.17 4.52 31.00
CA VAL A 112 33.27 3.60 31.36
C VAL A 112 34.56 4.35 31.66
N ARG A 113 34.86 5.43 30.92
CA ARG A 113 36.09 6.19 31.07
C ARG A 113 36.08 7.18 32.24
N LEU A 114 34.92 7.74 32.58
CA LEU A 114 34.79 8.83 33.55
C LEU A 114 34.18 8.42 34.90
N LEU A 115 33.34 7.39 34.94
CA LEU A 115 32.64 6.95 36.14
C LEU A 115 33.40 5.85 36.88
N HIS A 116 33.08 5.69 38.16
CA HIS A 116 33.54 4.55 38.95
C HIS A 116 33.00 3.22 38.36
N PRO A 117 33.75 2.11 38.35
CA PRO A 117 33.37 0.87 37.67
C PRO A 117 31.95 0.36 37.95
N VAL A 118 31.50 0.46 39.21
CA VAL A 118 30.14 0.08 39.60
C VAL A 118 29.07 0.95 38.91
N LEU A 119 29.29 2.26 38.82
CA LEU A 119 28.38 3.16 38.11
C LEU A 119 28.45 2.95 36.59
N SER A 120 29.63 2.64 36.05
CA SER A 120 29.79 2.32 34.64
C SER A 120 29.02 1.06 34.25
N ILE A 121 29.05 0.02 35.08
CA ILE A 121 28.26 -1.20 34.89
C ILE A 121 26.76 -0.89 34.97
N ALA A 122 26.34 -0.13 35.98
CA ALA A 122 24.95 0.28 36.12
C ALA A 122 24.44 1.06 34.89
N LEU A 123 25.27 1.95 34.33
CA LEU A 123 24.96 2.69 33.11
C LEU A 123 24.82 1.77 31.89
N ILE A 124 25.73 0.80 31.70
CA ILE A 124 25.66 -0.15 30.59
C ILE A 124 24.38 -0.99 30.68
N VAL A 125 24.06 -1.49 31.87
CA VAL A 125 22.83 -2.27 32.11
C VAL A 125 21.60 -1.41 31.81
N PHE A 126 21.57 -0.17 32.27
CA PHE A 126 20.48 0.76 32.01
C PHE A 126 20.29 1.06 30.51
N ILE A 127 21.39 1.31 29.78
CA ILE A 127 21.36 1.55 28.33
C ILE A 127 20.89 0.28 27.60
N GLY A 128 21.42 -0.89 27.95
CA GLY A 128 21.02 -2.17 27.34
C GLY A 128 19.54 -2.46 27.55
N PHE A 129 19.03 -2.23 28.76
CA PHE A 129 17.61 -2.36 29.09
C PHE A 129 16.74 -1.36 28.31
N SER A 130 17.23 -0.15 28.09
CA SER A 130 16.49 0.93 27.44
C SER A 130 16.59 0.91 25.92
N LEU A 131 17.54 0.16 25.34
CA LEU A 131 17.81 0.16 23.90
C LEU A 131 16.59 -0.25 23.04
N PRO A 132 15.80 -1.29 23.41
CA PRO A 132 14.56 -1.59 22.69
C PRO A 132 13.56 -0.43 22.76
N GLY A 133 13.36 0.15 23.95
CA GLY A 133 12.48 1.30 24.16
C GLY A 133 12.92 2.54 23.36
N ALA A 134 14.22 2.84 23.30
CA ALA A 134 14.77 3.93 22.51
C ALA A 134 14.54 3.73 21.02
N THR A 135 14.80 2.51 20.52
CA THR A 135 14.60 2.13 19.12
C THR A 135 13.12 2.18 18.74
N MET A 136 12.23 1.68 19.60
CA MET A 136 10.78 1.76 19.41
C MET A 136 10.30 3.22 19.41
N THR A 137 10.80 4.05 20.34
CA THR A 137 10.49 5.49 20.38
C THR A 137 10.87 6.17 19.07
N LEU A 138 12.06 5.85 18.53
CA LEU A 138 12.50 6.42 17.26
C LEU A 138 11.59 6.01 16.10
N ALA A 139 11.11 4.76 16.10
CA ALA A 139 10.22 4.26 15.07
C ALA A 139 8.80 4.87 15.13
N MET A 140 8.31 5.17 16.33
CA MET A 140 6.99 5.78 16.55
C MET A 140 7.00 7.30 16.32
N ASP A 141 7.97 8.00 16.90
CA ASP A 141 8.01 9.48 16.90
C ASP A 141 8.83 10.07 15.76
N GLU A 142 9.58 9.25 15.03
CA GLU A 142 10.47 9.66 13.94
C GLU A 142 11.48 10.76 14.33
N SER A 143 11.78 10.90 15.62
CA SER A 143 12.57 11.99 16.19
C SER A 143 13.70 11.47 17.07
N LEU A 144 14.94 11.87 16.74
CA LEU A 144 16.13 11.54 17.53
C LEU A 144 16.07 12.10 18.95
N GLY A 145 15.60 13.34 19.10
CA GLY A 145 15.47 13.97 20.42
C GLY A 145 14.47 13.24 21.31
N SER A 146 13.37 12.75 20.72
CA SER A 146 12.42 11.89 21.44
C SER A 146 13.05 10.54 21.80
N ALA A 147 13.77 9.92 20.87
CA ALA A 147 14.42 8.63 21.08
C ALA A 147 15.54 8.64 22.12
N LEU A 148 16.15 9.80 22.38
CA LEU A 148 17.18 9.99 23.41
C LEU A 148 16.59 10.41 24.77
N ASN A 149 15.27 10.56 24.89
CA ASN A 149 14.63 10.99 26.14
C ASN A 149 14.33 9.80 27.07
N PRO A 150 15.01 9.67 28.22
CA PRO A 150 14.79 8.56 29.15
C PRO A 150 13.36 8.46 29.70
N ALA A 151 12.65 9.58 29.80
CA ALA A 151 11.26 9.58 30.25
C ALA A 151 10.34 8.83 29.28
N LYS A 152 10.63 8.87 27.97
CA LYS A 152 9.88 8.10 26.97
C LYS A 152 10.15 6.61 27.09
N TRP A 153 11.40 6.21 27.37
CA TRP A 153 11.75 4.80 27.58
C TRP A 153 11.02 4.23 28.80
N ILE A 154 11.00 4.99 29.91
CA ILE A 154 10.26 4.62 31.11
C ILE A 154 8.75 4.53 30.81
N SER A 155 8.19 5.51 30.09
CA SER A 155 6.78 5.50 29.68
C SER A 155 6.42 4.26 28.84
N ILE A 156 7.26 3.88 27.87
CA ILE A 156 7.05 2.66 27.08
C ILE A 156 7.11 1.42 27.97
N CYS A 157 8.13 1.34 28.84
CA CYS A 157 8.30 0.23 29.77
C CYS A 157 7.08 0.06 30.69
N THR A 158 6.52 1.15 31.23
CA THR A 158 5.37 1.08 32.13
C THR A 158 4.06 0.80 31.41
N ARG A 159 3.87 1.33 30.20
CA ARG A 159 2.67 1.08 29.37
C ARG A 159 2.60 -0.36 28.85
N ILE A 160 3.74 -0.94 28.48
CA ILE A 160 3.81 -2.34 28.01
C ILE A 160 3.85 -3.31 29.21
N GLY A 161 4.46 -2.92 30.33
CA GLY A 161 4.54 -3.71 31.54
C GLY A 161 5.47 -4.92 31.43
N TRP A 162 5.08 -6.06 32.02
CA TRP A 162 5.91 -7.27 32.10
C TRP A 162 6.39 -7.79 30.74
N SER A 163 5.59 -7.61 29.68
CA SER A 163 5.95 -8.00 28.31
C SER A 163 7.18 -7.27 27.79
N TYR A 164 7.48 -6.07 28.29
CA TYR A 164 8.72 -5.35 27.96
C TYR A 164 9.94 -6.05 28.54
N LEU A 165 9.84 -6.59 29.76
CA LEU A 165 10.93 -7.37 30.35
C LEU A 165 11.20 -8.64 29.55
N ALA A 166 10.16 -9.31 29.09
CA ALA A 166 10.28 -10.48 28.24
C ALA A 166 10.89 -10.13 26.87
N LEU A 167 10.54 -8.97 26.28
CA LEU A 167 11.21 -8.42 25.09
C LEU A 167 12.71 -8.22 25.32
N VAL A 168 13.08 -7.49 26.38
CA VAL A 168 14.49 -7.21 26.72
C VAL A 168 15.25 -8.51 26.94
N PHE A 169 14.68 -9.45 27.68
CA PHE A 169 15.27 -10.76 27.92
C PHE A 169 15.45 -11.55 26.61
N LEU A 170 14.47 -11.53 25.72
CA LEU A 170 14.57 -12.22 24.43
C LEU A 170 15.65 -11.59 23.54
N CYS A 171 15.72 -10.26 23.47
CA CYS A 171 16.80 -9.55 22.78
C CYS A 171 18.17 -9.90 23.37
N LEU A 172 18.28 -9.96 24.71
CA LEU A 172 19.51 -10.36 25.39
C LEU A 172 19.91 -11.80 25.04
N VAL A 173 18.98 -12.75 25.09
CA VAL A 173 19.22 -14.15 24.72
C VAL A 173 19.65 -14.26 23.26
N ILE A 174 19.00 -13.54 22.35
CA ILE A 174 19.38 -13.51 20.92
C ILE A 174 20.82 -12.97 20.76
N PHE A 175 21.14 -11.86 21.43
CA PHE A 175 22.47 -11.25 21.38
C PHE A 175 23.56 -12.18 21.95
N LEU A 176 23.31 -12.82 23.09
CA LEU A 176 24.25 -13.80 23.67
C LEU A 176 24.39 -15.04 22.77
N SER A 177 23.29 -15.51 22.19
CA SER A 177 23.28 -16.66 21.28
C SER A 177 24.09 -16.38 20.02
N GLU A 178 23.96 -15.18 19.46
CA GLU A 178 24.77 -14.70 18.34
C GLU A 178 26.26 -14.71 18.70
N ALA A 179 26.63 -14.09 19.83
CA ALA A 179 28.01 -14.03 20.28
C ALA A 179 28.62 -15.43 20.48
N TYR A 180 27.87 -16.35 21.09
CA TYR A 180 28.31 -17.72 21.29
C TYR A 180 28.41 -18.49 19.96
N ALA A 181 27.41 -18.38 19.08
CA ALA A 181 27.43 -18.98 17.75
C ALA A 181 28.64 -18.51 16.93
N ALA A 182 29.00 -17.23 17.04
CA ALA A 182 30.18 -16.69 16.37
C ALA A 182 31.48 -17.38 16.80
N THR A 183 31.64 -17.65 18.11
CA THR A 183 32.83 -18.36 18.61
C THR A 183 32.92 -19.80 18.11
N ILE A 184 31.78 -20.50 18.00
CA ILE A 184 31.71 -21.85 17.47
C ILE A 184 32.08 -21.85 15.98
N VAL A 185 31.44 -21.00 15.18
CA VAL A 185 31.67 -20.93 13.73
C VAL A 185 33.14 -20.64 13.42
N GLN A 186 33.76 -19.69 14.14
CA GLN A 186 35.16 -19.35 13.97
C GLN A 186 36.14 -20.48 14.34
N LYS A 187 35.72 -21.40 15.23
CA LYS A 187 36.55 -22.54 15.65
C LYS A 187 36.61 -23.66 14.62
N PHE A 188 35.50 -23.90 13.91
CA PHE A 188 35.36 -25.06 13.02
C PHE A 188 35.47 -24.74 11.54
N LEU A 189 35.27 -23.49 11.12
CA LEU A 189 35.28 -23.12 9.70
C LEU A 189 36.55 -22.36 9.31
N PRO A 190 37.01 -22.49 8.05
CA PRO A 190 38.05 -21.62 7.51
C PRO A 190 37.64 -20.14 7.62
N ARG A 191 38.61 -19.27 7.87
CA ARG A 191 38.38 -17.85 8.19
C ARG A 191 37.41 -17.15 7.24
N PHE A 192 37.51 -17.39 5.93
CA PHE A 192 36.63 -16.80 4.92
C PHE A 192 35.16 -17.23 5.09
N VAL A 193 34.92 -18.54 5.22
CA VAL A 193 33.57 -19.09 5.39
C VAL A 193 33.02 -18.72 6.77
N ALA A 194 33.87 -18.70 7.79
CA ALA A 194 33.50 -18.28 9.13
C ALA A 194 33.04 -16.81 9.15
N THR A 195 33.72 -15.89 8.46
CA THR A 195 33.29 -14.48 8.37
C THR A 195 31.89 -14.35 7.78
N VAL A 196 31.59 -15.04 6.68
CA VAL A 196 30.25 -15.01 6.07
C VAL A 196 29.22 -15.66 6.98
N GLY A 197 29.55 -16.80 7.59
CA GLY A 197 28.65 -17.51 8.50
C GLY A 197 28.30 -16.69 9.74
N VAL A 198 29.29 -16.03 10.35
CA VAL A 198 29.05 -15.11 11.47
C VAL A 198 28.21 -13.93 11.03
N ALA A 199 28.55 -13.28 9.91
CA ALA A 199 27.77 -12.16 9.40
C ALA A 199 26.32 -12.55 9.09
N PHE A 200 26.09 -13.75 8.57
CA PHE A 200 24.75 -14.29 8.33
C PHE A 200 23.95 -14.43 9.62
N VAL A 201 24.52 -15.07 10.65
CA VAL A 201 23.86 -15.23 11.96
C VAL A 201 23.58 -13.88 12.60
N SER A 202 24.55 -12.95 12.58
CA SER A 202 24.40 -11.59 13.09
C SER A 202 23.30 -10.81 12.37
N ASN A 203 23.30 -10.81 11.03
CA ASN A 203 22.30 -10.09 10.23
C ASN A 203 20.90 -10.68 10.45
N TYR A 204 20.78 -12.00 10.56
CA TYR A 204 19.54 -12.68 10.90
C TYR A 204 19.01 -12.26 12.28
N ALA A 205 19.87 -12.28 13.29
CA ALA A 205 19.54 -11.88 14.66
C ALA A 205 19.06 -10.43 14.75
N VAL A 206 19.76 -9.51 14.07
CA VAL A 206 19.37 -8.09 14.00
C VAL A 206 17.98 -7.94 13.38
N VAL A 207 17.70 -8.55 12.23
CA VAL A 207 16.38 -8.46 11.60
C VAL A 207 15.28 -9.04 12.49
N ALA A 208 15.52 -10.17 13.15
CA ALA A 208 14.57 -10.79 14.08
C ALA A 208 14.25 -9.88 15.29
N MET A 209 15.27 -9.28 15.91
CA MET A 209 15.08 -8.36 17.04
C MET A 209 14.27 -7.13 16.63
N TYR A 210 14.55 -6.56 15.46
CA TYR A 210 13.83 -5.40 14.96
C TYR A 210 12.38 -5.72 14.58
N HIS A 211 12.14 -6.88 13.97
CA HIS A 211 10.78 -7.37 13.73
C HIS A 211 10.02 -7.58 15.04
N LEU A 212 10.65 -8.19 16.05
CA LEU A 212 10.07 -8.35 17.39
C LEU A 212 9.71 -7.00 18.03
N MET A 213 10.60 -6.01 17.97
CA MET A 213 10.33 -4.65 18.46
C MET A 213 9.17 -4.00 17.71
N GLY A 214 9.10 -4.16 16.38
CA GLY A 214 8.00 -3.66 15.57
C GLY A 214 6.67 -4.33 15.92
N TYR A 215 6.70 -5.65 16.15
CA TYR A 215 5.53 -6.40 16.58
C TYR A 215 5.06 -5.97 17.96
N MET A 216 5.97 -5.64 18.88
CA MET A 216 5.62 -5.09 20.19
C MET A 216 4.91 -3.74 20.09
N ILE A 217 5.35 -2.85 19.18
CA ILE A 217 4.63 -1.61 18.89
C ILE A 217 3.23 -1.93 18.35
N TYR A 218 3.12 -2.86 17.40
CA TYR A 218 1.85 -3.25 16.81
C TYR A 218 0.88 -3.87 17.84
N GLN A 219 1.37 -4.77 18.69
CA GLN A 219 0.56 -5.44 19.71
C GLN A 219 0.06 -4.47 20.77
N TYR A 220 0.90 -3.53 21.20
CA TYR A 220 0.60 -2.57 22.26
C TYR A 220 0.26 -1.17 21.73
N HIS A 221 -0.14 -1.05 20.45
CA HIS A 221 -0.27 0.22 19.75
C HIS A 221 -1.18 1.22 20.48
N ASP A 222 -2.33 0.78 20.98
CA ASP A 222 -3.24 1.60 21.80
C ASP A 222 -2.57 2.09 23.10
N ALA A 223 -1.85 1.20 23.80
CA ALA A 223 -1.21 1.52 25.07
C ALA A 223 -0.05 2.51 24.91
N VAL A 224 0.72 2.38 23.82
CA VAL A 224 1.86 3.28 23.53
C VAL A 224 1.44 4.54 22.76
N GLY A 225 0.18 4.64 22.35
CA GLY A 225 -0.35 5.80 21.61
C GLY A 225 0.13 5.85 20.16
N PHE A 226 0.37 4.70 19.55
CA PHE A 226 0.76 4.56 18.15
C PHE A 226 -0.44 4.13 17.31
N GLU A 227 -0.64 4.74 16.14
CA GLU A 227 -1.72 4.37 15.22
C GLU A 227 -1.13 3.71 13.98
N PRO A 228 -1.25 2.37 13.82
CA PRO A 228 -0.66 1.67 12.69
C PRO A 228 -1.35 2.02 11.37
N ALA A 229 -0.56 2.21 10.31
CA ALA A 229 -1.09 2.61 9.00
C ALA A 229 -1.82 1.48 8.21
N ALA A 230 -1.72 0.20 8.60
CA ALA A 230 -2.20 -0.90 7.75
C ALA A 230 -3.73 -1.05 7.64
N PRO A 231 -4.24 -1.43 6.45
CA PRO A 231 -5.64 -1.82 6.22
C PRO A 231 -6.12 -3.00 7.08
N GLN A 232 -5.21 -3.83 7.61
CA GLN A 232 -5.55 -4.96 8.48
C GLN A 232 -6.28 -4.49 9.75
N LEU A 233 -5.89 -3.36 10.34
CA LEU A 233 -6.59 -2.75 11.48
C LEU A 233 -7.91 -2.11 11.06
N ALA A 234 -8.03 -1.59 9.83
CA ALA A 234 -9.31 -1.18 9.27
C ALA A 234 -10.26 -2.37 9.07
N ARG A 235 -9.76 -3.56 8.73
CA ARG A 235 -10.53 -4.83 8.70
C ARG A 235 -10.89 -5.33 10.10
N LEU A 236 -10.01 -5.16 11.10
CA LEU A 236 -10.29 -5.53 12.49
C LEU A 236 -11.27 -4.57 13.19
N LYS A 237 -11.28 -3.29 12.80
CA LYS A 237 -12.24 -2.27 13.26
C LYS A 237 -13.55 -2.27 12.47
N ALA A 238 -13.63 -2.95 11.32
CA ALA A 238 -14.88 -3.10 10.57
C ALA A 238 -15.82 -4.00 11.38
N ARG A 239 -17.09 -3.59 11.52
CA ARG A 239 -18.14 -4.52 11.97
C ARG A 239 -18.06 -5.77 11.09
N PRO A 240 -18.19 -6.98 11.66
CA PRO A 240 -18.31 -8.19 10.86
C PRO A 240 -19.34 -7.96 9.76
N ASP A 241 -18.98 -8.33 8.53
CA ASP A 241 -19.91 -8.26 7.41
C ASP A 241 -21.20 -8.99 7.84
N PRO A 242 -22.39 -8.36 7.77
CA PRO A 242 -23.64 -9.02 8.17
C PRO A 242 -23.89 -10.33 7.41
N ASP A 243 -23.26 -10.51 6.24
CA ASP A 243 -23.32 -11.72 5.44
C ASP A 243 -22.08 -12.64 5.61
N GLN A 244 -21.25 -12.44 6.64
CA GLN A 244 -20.01 -13.23 6.84
C GLN A 244 -20.29 -14.73 6.98
N GLU A 245 -21.33 -15.11 7.73
CA GLU A 245 -21.69 -16.53 7.92
C GLU A 245 -22.04 -17.21 6.58
N LEU A 246 -22.75 -16.49 5.71
CA LEU A 246 -23.05 -16.96 4.35
C LEU A 246 -21.77 -17.11 3.52
N LEU A 247 -20.87 -16.13 3.58
CA LEU A 247 -19.60 -16.17 2.85
C LEU A 247 -18.72 -17.35 3.29
N ASP A 248 -18.73 -17.70 4.57
CA ASP A 248 -17.99 -18.85 5.11
C ASP A 248 -18.58 -20.18 4.61
N GLN A 249 -19.91 -20.32 4.59
CA GLN A 249 -20.61 -21.48 4.04
C GLN A 249 -20.34 -21.65 2.54
N VAL A 250 -20.40 -20.56 1.78
CA VAL A 250 -20.05 -20.54 0.35
C VAL A 250 -18.58 -20.91 0.15
N GLY A 251 -17.68 -20.40 1.00
CA GLY A 251 -16.26 -20.74 0.97
C GLY A 251 -15.99 -22.24 1.21
N ALA A 252 -16.78 -22.89 2.08
CA ALA A 252 -16.70 -24.34 2.28
C ALA A 252 -17.13 -25.11 1.02
N LEU A 253 -18.26 -24.73 0.39
CA LEU A 253 -18.73 -25.36 -0.85
C LEU A 253 -17.72 -25.22 -1.99
N VAL A 254 -17.06 -24.07 -2.12
CA VAL A 254 -16.01 -23.84 -3.12
C VAL A 254 -14.79 -24.75 -2.88
N ARG A 255 -14.37 -24.94 -1.63
CA ARG A 255 -13.26 -25.87 -1.30
C ARG A 255 -13.61 -27.33 -1.59
N GLU A 256 -14.89 -27.69 -1.48
CA GLU A 256 -15.40 -29.01 -1.86
C GLU A 256 -15.63 -29.18 -3.37
N GLY A 257 -15.33 -28.15 -4.18
CA GLY A 257 -15.52 -28.17 -5.64
C GLY A 257 -16.97 -28.00 -6.09
N LYS A 258 -17.91 -27.70 -5.19
CA LYS A 258 -19.34 -27.56 -5.48
C LYS A 258 -19.69 -26.14 -5.94
N LEU A 259 -19.18 -25.74 -7.10
CA LEU A 259 -19.30 -24.37 -7.61
C LEU A 259 -20.74 -23.97 -7.93
N GLU A 260 -21.55 -24.86 -8.51
CA GLU A 260 -22.94 -24.57 -8.86
C GLU A 260 -23.79 -24.34 -7.60
N ALA A 261 -23.60 -25.17 -6.57
CA ALA A 261 -24.29 -25.03 -5.30
C ALA A 261 -23.91 -23.73 -4.58
N ALA A 262 -22.61 -23.38 -4.58
CA ALA A 262 -22.12 -22.11 -4.04
C ALA A 262 -22.73 -20.90 -4.78
N THR A 263 -22.84 -20.99 -6.10
CA THR A 263 -23.43 -19.95 -6.94
C THR A 263 -24.92 -19.79 -6.66
N GLU A 264 -25.67 -20.89 -6.59
CA GLU A 264 -27.10 -20.86 -6.29
C GLU A 264 -27.38 -20.31 -4.89
N MET A 265 -26.57 -20.67 -3.89
CA MET A 265 -26.70 -20.15 -2.53
C MET A 265 -26.59 -18.62 -2.48
N LEU A 266 -25.59 -18.04 -3.15
CA LEU A 266 -25.46 -16.59 -3.25
C LEU A 266 -26.59 -15.95 -4.06
N ARG A 267 -27.04 -16.61 -5.14
CA ARG A 267 -28.16 -16.14 -5.97
C ARG A 267 -29.46 -16.01 -5.19
N VAL A 268 -29.78 -17.01 -4.37
CA VAL A 268 -30.98 -17.01 -3.51
C VAL A 268 -30.89 -15.92 -2.44
N HIS A 269 -29.72 -15.75 -1.82
CA HIS A 269 -29.52 -14.70 -0.82
C HIS A 269 -29.71 -13.30 -1.43
N LEU A 270 -29.03 -13.02 -2.54
CA LEU A 270 -29.13 -11.74 -3.24
C LEU A 270 -30.56 -11.40 -3.67
N ARG A 271 -31.35 -12.38 -4.10
CA ARG A 271 -32.76 -12.17 -4.49
C ARG A 271 -33.68 -11.90 -3.30
N SER A 272 -33.38 -12.44 -2.12
CA SER A 272 -34.28 -12.39 -0.96
C SER A 272 -34.01 -11.22 -0.04
N ARG A 273 -32.74 -10.87 0.20
CA ARG A 273 -32.34 -9.84 1.17
C ARG A 273 -31.45 -8.75 0.57
N GLY A 274 -31.06 -8.88 -0.70
CA GLY A 274 -29.88 -8.19 -1.21
C GLY A 274 -28.61 -8.82 -0.65
N GLY A 275 -27.50 -8.10 -0.70
CA GLY A 275 -26.25 -8.54 -0.08
C GLY A 275 -25.26 -7.41 0.07
N THR A 276 -24.25 -7.63 0.90
CA THR A 276 -23.12 -6.70 0.99
C THR A 276 -22.26 -6.72 -0.27
N ASP A 277 -21.40 -5.72 -0.42
CA ASP A 277 -20.41 -5.65 -1.50
C ASP A 277 -19.58 -6.95 -1.61
N SER A 278 -19.29 -7.58 -0.47
CA SER A 278 -18.56 -8.85 -0.39
C SER A 278 -19.34 -9.99 -1.05
N VAL A 279 -20.65 -10.10 -0.79
CA VAL A 279 -21.54 -11.07 -1.41
C VAL A 279 -21.60 -10.87 -2.92
N HIS A 280 -21.79 -9.63 -3.37
CA HIS A 280 -21.80 -9.29 -4.80
C HIS A 280 -20.46 -9.63 -5.48
N THR A 281 -19.34 -9.33 -4.82
CA THR A 281 -17.99 -9.62 -5.33
C THR A 281 -17.76 -11.12 -5.46
N GLN A 282 -18.11 -11.89 -4.43
CA GLN A 282 -17.95 -13.33 -4.43
C GLN A 282 -18.87 -14.00 -5.46
N TYR A 283 -20.10 -13.52 -5.61
CA TYR A 283 -21.03 -14.02 -6.62
C TYR A 283 -20.49 -13.82 -8.04
N ARG A 284 -19.99 -12.63 -8.37
CA ARG A 284 -19.34 -12.38 -9.68
C ARG A 284 -18.09 -13.23 -9.90
N LYS A 285 -17.33 -13.54 -8.85
CA LYS A 285 -16.19 -14.45 -8.96
C LYS A 285 -16.64 -15.87 -9.33
N LEU A 286 -17.70 -16.37 -8.70
CA LEU A 286 -18.26 -17.68 -9.03
C LEU A 286 -18.83 -17.72 -10.45
N LEU A 287 -19.58 -16.70 -10.87
CA LEU A 287 -20.11 -16.64 -12.24
C LEU A 287 -19.01 -16.67 -13.31
N ARG A 288 -17.85 -16.05 -13.03
CA ARG A 288 -16.67 -16.14 -13.92
C ARG A 288 -16.05 -17.53 -13.94
N LEU A 289 -16.05 -18.24 -12.81
CA LEU A 289 -15.51 -19.60 -12.72
C LEU A 289 -16.43 -20.62 -13.40
N THR A 290 -17.75 -20.40 -13.37
CA THR A 290 -18.75 -21.25 -14.03
C THR A 290 -19.02 -20.83 -15.49
N ASP A 291 -18.29 -19.83 -16.01
CA ASP A 291 -18.47 -19.21 -17.34
C ASP A 291 -19.93 -18.79 -17.67
N ASP A 292 -20.71 -18.41 -16.64
CA ASP A 292 -22.10 -17.97 -16.81
C ASP A 292 -22.15 -16.49 -17.19
N LYS A 293 -21.90 -16.22 -18.48
CA LYS A 293 -21.86 -14.87 -19.04
C LYS A 293 -23.21 -14.18 -18.99
N THR A 294 -24.29 -14.92 -19.25
CA THR A 294 -25.66 -14.37 -19.26
C THR A 294 -26.04 -13.84 -17.88
N GLU A 295 -25.82 -14.64 -16.83
CA GLU A 295 -26.08 -14.17 -15.47
C GLU A 295 -25.09 -13.08 -15.02
N SER A 296 -23.83 -13.12 -15.48
CA SER A 296 -22.84 -12.07 -15.18
C SER A 296 -23.26 -10.70 -15.69
N LEU A 297 -23.85 -10.64 -16.88
CA LEU A 297 -24.37 -9.41 -17.48
C LEU A 297 -25.67 -8.97 -16.79
N ARG A 298 -26.61 -9.89 -16.54
CA ARG A 298 -27.86 -9.60 -15.79
C ARG A 298 -27.56 -9.01 -14.42
N HIS A 299 -26.70 -9.68 -13.65
CA HIS A 299 -26.28 -9.21 -12.34
C HIS A 299 -25.47 -7.92 -12.43
N GLY A 300 -24.69 -7.73 -13.50
CA GLY A 300 -24.00 -6.49 -13.79
C GLY A 300 -24.95 -5.29 -13.84
N GLN A 301 -26.10 -5.42 -14.50
CA GLN A 301 -27.11 -4.35 -14.56
C GLN A 301 -27.68 -4.02 -13.17
N GLU A 302 -28.05 -5.05 -12.41
CA GLU A 302 -28.62 -4.91 -11.07
C GLU A 302 -27.63 -4.26 -10.10
N TYR A 303 -26.40 -4.78 -10.08
CA TYR A 303 -25.38 -4.31 -9.14
C TYR A 303 -24.86 -2.92 -9.50
N LEU A 304 -24.83 -2.56 -10.79
CA LEU A 304 -24.49 -1.20 -11.21
C LEU A 304 -25.47 -0.18 -10.62
N ASN A 305 -26.77 -0.47 -10.64
CA ASN A 305 -27.80 0.39 -10.05
C ASN A 305 -27.59 0.55 -8.53
N ILE A 306 -27.28 -0.54 -7.83
CA ILE A 306 -27.01 -0.52 -6.38
C ILE A 306 -25.77 0.33 -6.07
N LEU A 307 -24.68 0.15 -6.81
CA LEU A 307 -23.43 0.90 -6.59
C LEU A 307 -23.62 2.40 -6.82
N LEU A 308 -24.37 2.78 -7.87
CA LEU A 308 -24.68 4.18 -8.15
C LEU A 308 -25.60 4.78 -7.08
N ALA A 309 -26.57 4.02 -6.57
CA ALA A 309 -27.44 4.45 -5.47
C ALA A 309 -26.66 4.65 -4.14
N GLN A 310 -25.52 3.98 -3.98
CA GLN A 310 -24.63 4.08 -2.81
C GLN A 310 -23.44 5.05 -3.03
N ASP A 311 -23.45 5.84 -4.09
CA ASP A 311 -22.38 6.77 -4.46
C ASP A 311 -20.99 6.14 -4.70
N LYS A 312 -20.95 4.85 -5.01
CA LYS A 312 -19.73 4.08 -5.30
C LYS A 312 -19.34 4.15 -6.78
N ASP A 313 -19.30 5.35 -7.35
CA ASP A 313 -19.14 5.58 -8.80
C ASP A 313 -17.90 4.93 -9.41
N ARG A 314 -16.78 4.91 -8.67
CA ARG A 314 -15.54 4.31 -9.17
C ARG A 314 -15.68 2.80 -9.35
N VAL A 315 -16.27 2.13 -8.36
CA VAL A 315 -16.53 0.68 -8.40
C VAL A 315 -17.56 0.36 -9.46
N ALA A 316 -18.59 1.21 -9.61
CA ALA A 316 -19.58 1.10 -10.68
C ALA A 316 -18.93 1.20 -12.09
N LEU A 317 -17.98 2.11 -12.26
CA LEU A 317 -17.25 2.26 -13.53
C LEU A 317 -16.39 1.03 -13.85
N ASP A 318 -15.71 0.47 -12.85
CA ASP A 318 -14.90 -0.75 -13.02
C ASP A 318 -15.81 -1.95 -13.36
N LEU A 319 -16.96 -2.08 -12.68
CA LEU A 319 -17.98 -3.09 -12.98
C LEU A 319 -18.51 -2.98 -14.41
N LEU A 320 -18.81 -1.76 -14.85
CA LEU A 320 -19.28 -1.50 -16.21
C LEU A 320 -18.25 -1.94 -17.25
N ARG A 321 -16.97 -1.65 -17.01
CA ARG A 321 -15.88 -2.07 -17.90
C ARG A 321 -15.75 -3.59 -17.96
N ASP A 322 -15.83 -4.26 -16.80
CA ASP A 322 -15.84 -5.73 -16.73
C ASP A 322 -16.97 -6.30 -17.60
N CYS A 323 -18.19 -5.76 -17.49
CA CYS A 323 -19.31 -6.20 -18.33
C CYS A 323 -19.08 -5.91 -19.82
N GLN A 324 -18.45 -4.78 -20.16
CA GLN A 324 -18.11 -4.45 -21.56
C GLN A 324 -17.04 -5.36 -22.17
N THR A 325 -16.22 -6.02 -21.36
CA THR A 325 -15.31 -7.08 -21.86
C THR A 325 -16.06 -8.35 -22.25
N LEU A 326 -17.21 -8.61 -21.62
CA LEU A 326 -18.08 -9.74 -21.92
C LEU A 326 -19.02 -9.45 -23.09
N ASP A 327 -19.61 -8.25 -23.10
CA ASP A 327 -20.49 -7.75 -24.16
C ASP A 327 -20.17 -6.27 -24.47
N PRO A 328 -19.54 -5.96 -25.61
CA PRO A 328 -19.22 -4.58 -26.00
C PRO A 328 -20.42 -3.63 -26.09
N THR A 329 -21.64 -4.17 -26.20
CA THR A 329 -22.88 -3.39 -26.26
C THR A 329 -23.47 -3.08 -24.88
N PHE A 330 -22.92 -3.67 -23.82
CA PHE A 330 -23.37 -3.46 -22.45
C PHE A 330 -23.26 -1.98 -22.06
N ALA A 331 -24.39 -1.43 -21.62
CA ALA A 331 -24.52 -0.03 -21.24
C ALA A 331 -25.50 0.14 -20.06
N PRO A 332 -25.31 1.17 -19.23
CA PRO A 332 -26.29 1.51 -18.19
C PRO A 332 -27.68 1.78 -18.80
N SER A 333 -28.74 1.51 -18.03
CA SER A 333 -30.12 1.63 -18.49
C SER A 333 -30.53 3.08 -18.74
N ASP A 334 -30.11 3.97 -17.85
CA ASP A 334 -30.64 5.34 -17.79
C ASP A 334 -29.64 6.37 -18.28
N ALA A 335 -30.17 7.43 -18.91
CA ALA A 335 -29.38 8.56 -19.40
C ALA A 335 -28.53 9.20 -18.30
N GLU A 336 -29.11 9.37 -17.11
CA GLU A 336 -28.44 9.97 -15.95
C GLU A 336 -27.25 9.13 -15.47
N GLN A 337 -27.37 7.80 -15.48
CA GLN A 337 -26.27 6.91 -15.10
C GLN A 337 -25.09 7.01 -16.06
N ILE A 338 -25.38 7.10 -17.37
CA ILE A 338 -24.36 7.30 -18.40
C ILE A 338 -23.67 8.65 -18.20
N THR A 339 -24.44 9.73 -18.00
CA THR A 339 -23.92 11.07 -17.67
C THR A 339 -22.98 10.99 -16.46
N ARG A 340 -23.46 10.42 -15.36
CA ARG A 340 -22.73 10.30 -14.08
C ARG A 340 -21.41 9.52 -14.24
N LEU A 341 -21.46 8.35 -14.86
CA LEU A 341 -20.27 7.50 -15.06
C LEU A 341 -19.28 8.10 -16.05
N ALA A 342 -19.74 8.76 -17.12
CA ALA A 342 -18.87 9.42 -18.08
C ALA A 342 -18.12 10.61 -17.45
N HIS A 343 -18.81 11.44 -16.68
CA HIS A 343 -18.19 12.52 -15.92
C HIS A 343 -17.20 11.99 -14.88
N LYS A 344 -17.53 10.88 -14.19
CA LYS A 344 -16.60 10.25 -13.25
C LYS A 344 -15.35 9.70 -13.95
N ALA A 345 -15.51 9.05 -15.10
CA ALA A 345 -14.40 8.54 -15.90
C ALA A 345 -13.44 9.67 -16.32
N ALA A 346 -13.99 10.82 -16.74
CA ALA A 346 -13.19 12.00 -17.07
C ALA A 346 -12.40 12.52 -15.86
N GLN A 347 -13.03 12.61 -14.69
CA GLN A 347 -12.36 13.04 -13.44
C GLN A 347 -11.23 12.08 -13.02
N LEU A 348 -11.39 10.78 -13.27
CA LEU A 348 -10.39 9.76 -12.98
C LEU A 348 -9.28 9.66 -14.05
N GLY A 349 -9.23 10.60 -14.99
CA GLY A 349 -8.20 10.62 -16.04
C GLY A 349 -8.38 9.55 -17.11
N GLN A 350 -9.61 9.06 -17.33
CA GLN A 350 -9.94 8.03 -18.33
C GLN A 350 -10.76 8.62 -19.50
N PRO A 351 -10.19 9.52 -20.32
CA PRO A 351 -10.93 10.28 -21.34
C PRO A 351 -11.57 9.39 -22.42
N GLN A 352 -10.89 8.31 -22.82
CA GLN A 352 -11.39 7.39 -23.84
C GLN A 352 -12.64 6.62 -23.40
N VAL A 353 -12.72 6.30 -22.10
CA VAL A 353 -13.89 5.63 -21.51
C VAL A 353 -15.08 6.59 -21.48
N ALA A 354 -14.85 7.83 -21.04
CA ALA A 354 -15.88 8.87 -21.05
C ALA A 354 -16.42 9.13 -22.46
N LEU A 355 -15.55 9.29 -23.46
CA LEU A 355 -15.94 9.49 -24.87
C LEU A 355 -16.76 8.29 -25.41
N ARG A 356 -16.37 7.06 -25.07
CA ARG A 356 -17.10 5.86 -25.49
C ARG A 356 -18.50 5.83 -24.88
N LEU A 357 -18.63 6.18 -23.60
CA LEU A 357 -19.93 6.20 -22.92
C LEU A 357 -20.89 7.24 -23.49
N LEU A 358 -20.37 8.40 -23.88
CA LEU A 358 -21.16 9.49 -24.46
C LEU A 358 -21.39 9.34 -25.97
N SER A 359 -20.76 8.35 -26.61
CA SER A 359 -20.91 8.10 -28.03
C SER A 359 -22.37 7.79 -28.39
N GLY A 360 -22.94 8.60 -29.29
CA GLY A 360 -24.33 8.44 -29.73
C GLY A 360 -25.38 8.73 -28.65
N PHE A 361 -25.02 9.41 -27.54
CA PHE A 361 -25.94 9.71 -26.44
C PHE A 361 -27.20 10.43 -26.91
N HIS A 362 -27.07 11.48 -27.74
CA HIS A 362 -28.22 12.22 -28.30
C HIS A 362 -29.14 11.36 -29.19
N LYS A 363 -28.62 10.30 -29.82
CA LYS A 363 -29.43 9.36 -30.63
C LYS A 363 -30.21 8.40 -29.74
N ARG A 364 -29.57 7.93 -28.67
CA ARG A 364 -30.15 6.98 -27.71
C ARG A 364 -31.15 7.66 -26.77
N PHE A 365 -30.89 8.90 -26.39
CA PHE A 365 -31.67 9.66 -25.40
C PHE A 365 -32.00 11.06 -25.92
N ALA A 366 -32.75 11.13 -27.03
CA ALA A 366 -33.09 12.40 -27.70
C ALA A 366 -33.84 13.42 -26.81
N ARG A 367 -34.48 12.98 -25.73
CA ARG A 367 -35.22 13.83 -24.77
C ARG A 367 -34.45 14.15 -23.49
N SER A 368 -33.19 13.73 -23.36
CA SER A 368 -32.40 13.98 -22.14
C SER A 368 -31.91 15.43 -22.09
N SER A 369 -32.17 16.09 -20.95
CA SER A 369 -31.64 17.41 -20.61
C SER A 369 -30.12 17.43 -20.42
N ASP A 370 -29.47 16.27 -20.29
CA ASP A 370 -28.03 16.17 -20.06
C ASP A 370 -27.21 16.30 -21.34
N THR A 371 -27.85 16.30 -22.52
CA THR A 371 -27.15 16.32 -23.81
C THR A 371 -26.18 17.49 -23.94
N PRO A 372 -26.55 18.76 -23.63
CA PRO A 372 -25.61 19.87 -23.68
C PRO A 372 -24.42 19.72 -22.74
N ARG A 373 -24.67 19.25 -21.50
CA ARG A 373 -23.63 19.03 -20.48
C ARG A 373 -22.63 17.96 -20.90
N ASN A 374 -23.14 16.83 -21.40
CA ASN A 374 -22.33 15.71 -21.87
C ASN A 374 -21.48 16.09 -23.09
N TYR A 375 -22.04 16.82 -24.04
CA TYR A 375 -21.33 17.18 -25.27
C TYR A 375 -20.30 18.29 -25.04
N LEU A 376 -20.53 19.17 -24.06
CA LEU A 376 -19.50 20.10 -23.58
C LEU A 376 -18.31 19.32 -23.00
N LEU A 377 -18.55 18.29 -22.17
CA LEU A 377 -17.50 17.40 -21.69
C LEU A 377 -16.76 16.72 -22.85
N VAL A 378 -17.48 16.20 -23.85
CA VAL A 378 -16.87 15.59 -25.05
C VAL A 378 -15.92 16.57 -25.76
N ALA A 379 -16.37 17.81 -25.99
CA ALA A 379 -15.55 18.82 -26.64
C ALA A 379 -14.26 19.12 -25.85
N ASN A 380 -14.38 19.28 -24.53
CA ASN A 380 -13.23 19.54 -23.65
C ASN A 380 -12.24 18.37 -23.67
N LEU A 381 -12.73 17.13 -23.60
CA LEU A 381 -11.87 15.94 -23.65
C LEU A 381 -11.16 15.78 -25.01
N LEU A 382 -11.85 16.07 -26.11
CA LEU A 382 -11.26 16.03 -27.45
C LEU A 382 -10.15 17.07 -27.60
N HIS A 383 -10.36 18.29 -27.11
CA HIS A 383 -9.37 19.35 -27.14
C HIS A 383 -8.18 19.06 -26.20
N GLU A 384 -8.44 18.91 -24.90
CA GLU A 384 -7.39 18.90 -23.86
C GLU A 384 -6.62 17.59 -23.79
N ARG A 385 -7.26 16.46 -24.13
CA ARG A 385 -6.66 15.12 -23.94
C ARG A 385 -6.32 14.42 -25.24
N MET A 386 -7.09 14.66 -26.30
CA MET A 386 -6.88 13.99 -27.60
C MET A 386 -6.24 14.89 -28.65
N SER A 387 -6.11 16.20 -28.39
CA SER A 387 -5.63 17.21 -29.36
C SER A 387 -6.41 17.20 -30.69
N GLU A 388 -7.69 16.80 -30.65
CA GLU A 388 -8.59 16.72 -31.81
C GLU A 388 -9.44 17.99 -31.95
N ASP A 389 -8.77 19.15 -32.04
CA ASP A 389 -9.38 20.49 -31.97
C ASP A 389 -10.49 20.72 -33.01
N ALA A 390 -10.31 20.19 -34.23
CA ALA A 390 -11.31 20.31 -35.29
C ALA A 390 -12.64 19.59 -34.93
N LYS A 391 -12.54 18.41 -34.32
CA LYS A 391 -13.73 17.66 -33.86
C LYS A 391 -14.36 18.34 -32.66
N ALA A 392 -13.55 18.86 -31.72
CA ALA A 392 -14.05 19.63 -30.58
C ALA A 392 -14.86 20.87 -31.04
N CYS A 393 -14.35 21.64 -32.01
CA CYS A 393 -15.08 22.75 -32.62
C CYS A 393 -16.41 22.31 -33.24
N GLY A 394 -16.40 21.21 -34.00
CA GLY A 394 -17.62 20.67 -34.61
C GLY A 394 -18.69 20.31 -33.58
N VAL A 395 -18.30 19.71 -32.46
CA VAL A 395 -19.19 19.37 -31.34
C VAL A 395 -19.78 20.63 -30.69
N LEU A 396 -18.96 21.65 -30.41
CA LEU A 396 -19.42 22.91 -29.81
C LEU A 396 -20.36 23.69 -30.76
N GLN A 397 -20.09 23.68 -32.06
CA GLN A 397 -20.92 24.34 -33.05
C GLN A 397 -22.28 23.63 -33.24
N TYR A 398 -22.28 22.30 -33.15
CA TYR A 398 -23.51 21.52 -33.06
C TYR A 398 -24.34 21.90 -31.82
N LEU A 399 -23.71 22.07 -30.65
CA LEU A 399 -24.41 22.51 -29.45
C LEU A 399 -25.02 23.90 -29.59
N LYS A 400 -24.28 24.84 -30.16
CA LYS A 400 -24.75 26.22 -30.37
C LYS A 400 -25.96 26.30 -31.30
N THR A 401 -25.99 25.47 -32.34
CA THR A 401 -27.10 25.43 -33.31
C THR A 401 -28.32 24.67 -32.77
N THR A 402 -28.10 23.59 -32.02
CA THR A 402 -29.19 22.70 -31.57
C THR A 402 -29.87 23.20 -30.28
N TYR A 403 -29.14 23.89 -29.40
CA TYR A 403 -29.65 24.33 -28.10
C TYR A 403 -29.46 25.85 -27.88
N PRO A 404 -30.10 26.72 -28.69
CA PRO A 404 -29.98 28.16 -28.54
C PRO A 404 -30.53 28.60 -27.19
N GLY A 405 -29.77 29.41 -26.43
CA GLY A 405 -30.21 29.96 -25.14
C GLY A 405 -30.06 29.03 -23.92
N HIS A 406 -29.35 27.90 -24.03
CA HIS A 406 -29.06 27.05 -22.87
C HIS A 406 -28.15 27.76 -21.84
N ALA A 407 -28.29 27.43 -20.54
CA ALA A 407 -27.51 28.06 -19.46
C ALA A 407 -25.99 27.94 -19.63
N LEU A 408 -25.52 26.88 -20.31
CA LEU A 408 -24.10 26.63 -20.60
C LEU A 408 -23.58 27.38 -21.85
N MET A 409 -24.40 28.20 -22.51
CA MET A 409 -23.98 28.93 -23.73
C MET A 409 -22.73 29.80 -23.53
N PRO A 410 -22.56 30.53 -22.41
CA PRO A 410 -21.35 31.30 -22.17
C PRO A 410 -20.08 30.42 -22.13
N GLU A 411 -20.17 29.23 -21.54
CA GLU A 411 -19.05 28.27 -21.46
C GLU A 411 -18.75 27.66 -22.84
N ILE A 412 -19.78 27.33 -23.61
CA ILE A 412 -19.65 26.82 -24.98
C ILE A 412 -18.96 27.85 -25.88
N ASP A 413 -19.39 29.12 -25.82
CA ASP A 413 -18.81 30.21 -26.61
C ASP A 413 -17.35 30.49 -26.21
N ALA A 414 -17.05 30.49 -24.90
CA ALA A 414 -15.68 30.67 -24.40
C ALA A 414 -14.74 29.54 -24.87
N GLN A 415 -15.15 28.28 -24.70
CA GLN A 415 -14.40 27.10 -25.17
C GLN A 415 -14.18 27.15 -26.70
N LEU A 416 -15.24 27.46 -27.47
CA LEU A 416 -15.14 27.53 -28.93
C LEU A 416 -14.13 28.61 -29.36
N ALA A 417 -14.16 29.79 -28.73
CA ALA A 417 -13.23 30.88 -29.03
C ALA A 417 -11.77 30.51 -28.70
N VAL A 418 -11.53 29.80 -27.59
CA VAL A 418 -10.18 29.33 -27.21
C VAL A 418 -9.64 28.35 -28.25
N ILE A 419 -10.42 27.33 -28.61
CA ILE A 419 -9.97 26.30 -29.56
C ILE A 419 -9.73 26.91 -30.94
N GLN A 420 -10.59 27.82 -31.41
CA GLN A 420 -10.40 28.52 -32.69
C GLN A 420 -9.11 29.36 -32.72
N ARG A 421 -8.76 30.04 -31.63
CA ARG A 421 -7.49 30.79 -31.53
C ARG A 421 -6.28 29.87 -31.62
N ILE A 422 -6.31 28.73 -30.92
CA ILE A 422 -5.23 27.73 -30.95
C ILE A 422 -5.07 27.15 -32.35
N MET A 423 -6.17 26.81 -33.01
CA MET A 423 -6.15 26.31 -34.39
C MET A 423 -5.62 27.35 -35.38
N ALA A 424 -6.01 28.63 -35.26
CA ALA A 424 -5.50 29.71 -36.10
C ALA A 424 -3.99 29.93 -35.92
N ALA A 425 -3.50 29.88 -34.68
CA ALA A 425 -2.07 29.98 -34.38
C ALA A 425 -1.27 28.80 -34.95
N ALA A 426 -1.79 27.57 -34.81
CA ALA A 426 -1.18 26.37 -35.38
C ALA A 426 -1.17 26.38 -36.92
N GLY A 427 -2.24 26.89 -37.54
CA GLY A 427 -2.32 27.09 -38.99
C GLY A 427 -1.30 28.10 -39.50
N ALA A 428 -1.14 29.24 -38.84
CA ALA A 428 -0.15 30.27 -39.20
C ALA A 428 1.29 29.76 -39.10
N ALA A 429 1.61 28.97 -38.06
CA ALA A 429 2.93 28.34 -37.89
C ALA A 429 3.26 27.31 -39.01
N LYS A 430 2.24 26.60 -39.50
CA LYS A 430 2.38 25.63 -40.59
C LYS A 430 2.56 26.28 -41.98
N VAL A 431 1.96 27.46 -42.19
CA VAL A 431 2.15 28.25 -43.43
C VAL A 431 3.54 28.87 -43.49
N ALA A 432 4.11 29.29 -42.35
CA ALA A 432 5.46 29.85 -42.27
C ALA A 432 6.60 28.83 -42.51
N THR A 433 6.31 27.52 -42.48
CA THR A 433 7.30 26.43 -42.59
C THR A 433 7.25 25.66 -43.92
N GLN A 434 6.38 26.03 -44.87
CA GLN A 434 6.42 25.45 -46.22
C GLN A 434 7.49 26.14 -47.09
N PRO A 435 8.45 25.41 -47.68
CA PRO A 435 9.43 26.01 -48.57
C PRO A 435 8.72 26.43 -49.87
N VAL A 436 8.89 27.70 -50.23
CA VAL A 436 8.46 28.26 -51.51
C VAL A 436 9.09 27.42 -52.62
N LYS A 437 8.28 26.60 -53.32
CA LYS A 437 8.70 25.98 -54.58
C LYS A 437 8.87 27.10 -55.60
N THR A 438 10.09 27.57 -55.78
CA THR A 438 10.48 28.40 -56.91
C THR A 438 10.46 27.54 -58.17
N SER A 439 9.35 27.57 -58.90
CA SER A 439 9.32 27.24 -60.32
C SER A 439 10.08 28.33 -61.07
N ALA A 440 11.21 27.99 -61.67
CA ALA A 440 11.86 28.81 -62.69
C ALA A 440 11.71 28.11 -64.05
N PRO A 441 11.36 28.84 -65.13
CA PRO A 441 11.19 28.30 -66.48
C PRO A 441 12.50 27.92 -67.16
#